data_AF-A0A844H193-F1
#
_entry.id   AF-A0A844H193-F1
#
_cell.length_a   1.000
_cell.length_b   1.000
_cell.length_c   1.000
_cell.angle_alpha   90.00
_cell.angle_beta   90.00
_cell.angle_gamma   90.00
#
_symmetry.space_group_name_H-M   'P 1'
#
loop_
_entity.id
_entity.type
_entity.pdbx_description
1 polymer ?
#
loop_
_entity_poly.entity_id
_entity_poly.type
_entity_poly.pdbx_seq_one_letter_code
_entity_poly.pdbx_strand_id
1 'polypeptide(L)'
;LNLLLFWALPLIFSSLQLFFFGTFLPHRHHQDNQYSLGAIKSFHLPILLSLITCYHFSYHQEHHRYPFLPWWQLPFAMGFSQSHF
;
A
#
# COMPACT_ATOMS: atom_id res chain seq x y z
N LEU A 1 -31.10 0.89 9.51
CA LEU A 1 -30.42 1.31 8.26
C LEU A 1 -29.24 2.23 8.53
N ASN A 2 -29.43 3.35 9.25
CA ASN A 2 -28.38 4.34 9.52
C ASN A 2 -27.11 3.76 10.16
N LEU A 3 -27.25 2.86 11.15
CA LEU A 3 -26.09 2.21 11.77
C LEU A 3 -25.24 1.44 10.75
N LEU A 4 -25.89 0.71 9.84
CA LEU A 4 -25.20 -0.04 8.81
C LEU A 4 -24.48 0.90 7.83
N LEU A 5 -25.16 1.95 7.38
CA LEU A 5 -24.63 2.89 6.39
C LEU A 5 -23.47 3.75 6.90
N PHE A 6 -23.56 4.24 8.14
CA PHE A 6 -22.58 5.20 8.67
C PHE A 6 -21.49 4.57 9.54
N TRP A 7 -21.69 3.33 10.02
CA TRP A 7 -20.71 2.66 10.89
C TRP A 7 -20.19 1.38 10.27
N ALA A 8 -21.07 0.41 10.02
CA ALA A 8 -20.63 -0.92 9.58
C ALA A 8 -19.95 -0.86 8.20
N LEU A 9 -20.58 -0.19 7.22
CA LEU A 9 -20.03 -0.10 5.87
C LEU A 9 -18.65 0.56 5.82
N PRO A 10 -18.42 1.76 6.39
CA PRO A 10 -17.10 2.38 6.37
C PRO A 10 -16.02 1.51 7.03
N LEU A 11 -16.34 0.83 8.14
CA LEU A 11 -15.40 -0.07 8.83
C LEU A 11 -15.05 -1.29 8.00
N ILE A 12 -16.04 -1.91 7.34
CA ILE A 12 -15.83 -3.06 6.46
C ILE A 12 -15.00 -2.64 5.25
N PHE A 13 -15.36 -1.54 4.59
CA PHE A 13 -14.61 -1.04 3.43
C PHE A 13 -13.17 -0.66 3.79
N SER A 14 -12.96 0.01 4.93
CA SER A 14 -11.62 0.35 5.41
C SER A 14 -10.80 -0.91 5.71
N SER A 15 -11.41 -1.93 6.31
CA SER A 15 -10.76 -3.22 6.61
C SER A 15 -10.37 -3.97 5.34
N LEU A 16 -11.28 -4.02 4.35
CA LEU A 16 -11.01 -4.62 3.04
C LEU A 16 -9.91 -3.87 2.29
N GLN A 17 -9.95 -2.53 2.32
CA GLN A 17 -8.96 -1.67 1.69
C GLN A 17 -7.56 -1.92 2.29
N LEU A 18 -7.43 -1.91 3.62
CA LEU A 18 -6.18 -2.18 4.32
C LEU A 18 -5.67 -3.60 4.03
N PHE A 19 -6.53 -4.62 4.11
CA PHE A 19 -6.14 -6.00 3.82
C PHE A 19 -5.66 -6.16 2.37
N PHE A 20 -6.38 -5.58 1.42
CA PHE A 20 -6.07 -5.73 0.01
C PHE A 20 -4.73 -5.09 -0.35
N PHE A 21 -4.50 -3.83 0.03
CA PHE A 21 -3.28 -3.09 -0.32
C PHE A 21 -2.12 -3.31 0.64
N GLY A 22 -2.39 -3.55 1.92
CA GLY A 22 -1.39 -3.77 2.96
C GLY A 22 -0.95 -5.22 3.11
N THR A 23 -1.74 -6.20 2.68
CA THR A 23 -1.40 -7.63 2.87
C THR A 23 -1.49 -8.42 1.58
N PHE A 24 -2.66 -8.52 0.96
CA PHE A 24 -2.87 -9.43 -0.15
C PHE A 24 -2.05 -9.09 -1.39
N LEU A 25 -2.19 -7.88 -1.92
CA LEU A 25 -1.51 -7.45 -3.16
C LEU A 25 0.03 -7.52 -3.06
N PRO A 26 0.68 -6.99 -2.00
CA PRO A 26 2.15 -7.06 -1.85
C PRO A 26 2.70 -8.48 -1.66
N HIS A 27 1.91 -9.40 -1.08
CA HIS A 27 2.34 -10.77 -0.77
C HIS A 27 1.84 -11.80 -1.79
N ARG A 28 0.99 -11.39 -2.75
CA ARG A 28 0.51 -12.28 -3.80
C ARG A 28 1.68 -12.69 -4.67
N HIS A 29 1.95 -13.99 -4.69
CA HIS A 29 3.03 -14.57 -5.46
C HIS A 29 2.83 -14.30 -6.95
N HIS A 30 3.77 -13.60 -7.58
CA HIS A 30 3.83 -13.47 -9.03
C HIS A 30 4.61 -14.68 -9.58
N GLN A 31 3.99 -15.46 -10.47
CA GLN A 31 4.58 -16.68 -11.04
C GLN A 31 5.93 -16.47 -11.74
N ASP A 32 6.28 -15.23 -12.10
CA ASP A 32 7.56 -14.88 -12.76
C ASP A 32 8.78 -14.80 -11.83
N ASN A 33 8.61 -14.82 -10.51
CA ASN A 33 9.70 -14.56 -9.56
C ASN A 33 10.16 -15.83 -8.81
N GLN A 34 10.46 -16.91 -9.53
CA GLN A 34 11.05 -18.13 -8.95
C GLN A 34 12.35 -17.91 -8.17
N TYR A 35 12.99 -16.73 -8.30
CA TYR A 35 14.26 -16.39 -7.64
C TYR A 35 14.16 -15.37 -6.49
N SER A 36 12.99 -14.83 -6.16
CA SER A 36 12.84 -13.90 -5.02
C SER A 36 11.71 -14.33 -4.09
N LEU A 37 11.99 -15.39 -3.32
CA LEU A 37 11.19 -15.79 -2.16
C LEU A 37 11.08 -14.61 -1.19
N GLY A 38 9.99 -13.85 -1.25
CA GLY A 38 9.69 -12.78 -0.29
C GLY A 38 9.86 -11.33 -0.77
N ALA A 39 10.03 -11.07 -2.07
CA ALA A 39 10.07 -9.69 -2.57
C ALA A 39 8.67 -9.04 -2.53
N ILE A 40 8.35 -8.38 -1.42
CA ILE A 40 7.20 -7.50 -1.30
C ILE A 40 7.36 -6.36 -2.30
N LYS A 41 6.39 -6.14 -3.20
CA LYS A 41 6.48 -5.11 -4.25
C LYS A 41 5.65 -3.87 -3.93
N SER A 42 6.20 -2.71 -4.28
CA SER A 42 5.43 -1.46 -4.37
C SER A 42 4.68 -1.40 -5.70
N PHE A 43 3.49 -0.82 -5.66
CA PHE A 43 2.68 -0.53 -6.83
C PHE A 43 2.60 0.99 -7.01
N HIS A 44 3.35 1.49 -8.00
CA HIS A 44 3.52 2.92 -8.24
C HIS A 44 2.33 3.48 -9.02
N LEU A 45 1.37 4.00 -8.27
CA LEU A 45 0.18 4.67 -8.78
C LEU A 45 0.38 6.20 -8.80
N PRO A 46 -0.35 6.93 -9.67
CA PRO A 46 -0.50 8.38 -9.53
C PRO A 46 -0.89 8.76 -8.10
N ILE A 47 -0.42 9.91 -7.59
CA ILE A 47 -0.57 10.32 -6.17
C ILE A 47 -2.02 10.24 -5.69
N LEU A 48 -2.98 10.70 -6.49
CA LEU A 48 -4.40 10.64 -6.11
C LEU A 48 -4.92 9.20 -6.02
N LEU A 49 -4.48 8.33 -6.94
CA LEU A 49 -4.87 6.92 -6.93
C LEU A 49 -4.18 6.16 -5.80
N SER A 50 -2.95 6.50 -5.43
CA SER A 50 -2.32 5.91 -4.25
C SER A 50 -2.94 6.39 -2.94
N LEU A 51 -3.51 7.60 -2.88
CA LEU A 51 -4.21 8.05 -1.67
C LEU A 51 -5.41 7.15 -1.35
N ILE A 52 -6.17 6.74 -2.38
CA ILE A 52 -7.32 5.84 -2.23
C ILE A 52 -6.93 4.37 -1.98
N THR A 53 -5.65 4.00 -2.07
CA THR A 53 -5.16 2.65 -1.73
C THR A 53 -4.71 2.54 -0.28
N CYS A 54 -5.52 3.08 0.65
CA CYS A 54 -5.22 3.18 2.08
C CYS A 54 -4.05 4.14 2.36
N TYR A 55 -4.20 5.42 1.99
CA TYR A 55 -3.24 6.47 2.29
C TYR A 55 -1.82 6.16 1.80
N HIS A 56 -1.68 5.84 0.51
CA HIS A 56 -0.40 5.54 -0.14
C HIS A 56 0.26 4.23 0.29
N PHE A 57 -0.45 3.30 0.93
CA PHE A 57 0.06 1.96 1.28
C PHE A 57 0.47 1.10 0.07
N SER A 58 0.12 1.51 -1.16
CA SER A 58 0.67 0.90 -2.37
C SER A 58 2.18 1.09 -2.52
N TYR A 59 2.79 2.10 -1.89
CA TYR A 59 4.26 2.28 -1.78
C TYR A 59 4.81 1.45 -0.61
N HIS A 60 4.56 0.14 -0.66
CA HIS A 60 4.75 -0.76 0.47
C HIS A 60 6.23 -0.93 0.84
N GLN A 61 7.13 -1.04 -0.15
CA GLN A 61 8.58 -1.11 0.12
C GLN A 61 9.09 0.17 0.77
N GLU A 62 8.64 1.34 0.31
CA GLU A 62 9.02 2.63 0.86
C GLU A 62 8.53 2.77 2.30
N HIS A 63 7.30 2.32 2.59
CA HIS A 63 6.77 2.27 3.95
C HIS A 63 7.63 1.37 4.86
N HIS A 64 8.01 0.18 4.39
CA HIS A 64 8.89 -0.71 5.16
C HIS A 64 10.32 -0.16 5.33
N ARG A 65 10.84 0.56 4.34
CA ARG A 65 12.18 1.17 4.39
C ARG A 65 12.21 2.40 5.29
N TYR A 66 11.13 3.18 5.31
CA TYR A 66 11.01 4.43 6.06
C TYR A 66 9.76 4.43 6.94
N PRO A 67 9.69 3.58 7.98
CA PRO A 67 8.48 3.43 8.82
C PRO A 67 8.15 4.68 9.64
N PHE A 68 9.10 5.59 9.78
CA PHE A 68 8.94 6.87 10.46
C PHE A 68 8.32 7.96 9.57
N LEU A 69 8.24 7.75 8.25
CA LEU A 69 7.61 8.73 7.37
C LEU A 69 6.10 8.72 7.54
N PRO A 70 5.47 9.89 7.70
CA PRO A 70 4.02 9.97 7.68
C PRO A 70 3.49 9.63 6.28
N TRP A 71 2.26 9.13 6.23
CA TRP A 71 1.65 8.59 5.01
C TRP A 71 1.66 9.58 3.84
N TRP A 72 1.45 10.88 4.07
CA TRP A 72 1.43 11.91 3.03
C TRP A 72 2.82 12.18 2.41
N GLN A 73 3.90 11.71 3.04
CA GLN A 73 5.26 11.84 2.52
C GLN A 73 5.72 10.60 1.73
N LEU A 74 5.02 9.46 1.85
CA LEU A 74 5.38 8.22 1.17
C LEU A 74 5.54 8.35 -0.36
N PRO A 75 4.68 9.07 -1.11
CA PRO A 75 4.85 9.22 -2.56
C PRO A 75 6.16 9.90 -2.96
N PHE A 76 6.67 10.79 -2.10
CA PHE A 76 7.94 11.49 -2.33
C PHE A 76 9.14 10.64 -1.91
N ALA A 77 8.93 9.60 -1.09
CA ALA A 77 9.97 8.67 -0.66
C ALA A 77 10.56 7.84 -1.82
N MET A 78 9.78 7.68 -2.91
CA MET A 78 10.24 7.06 -4.15
C MET A 78 11.52 7.73 -4.69
N GLY A 79 11.61 9.06 -4.64
CA GLY A 79 12.77 9.81 -5.12
C GLY A 79 14.07 9.45 -4.41
N PHE A 80 14.01 9.11 -3.13
CA PHE A 80 15.18 8.63 -2.38
C PHE A 80 15.61 7.23 -2.81
N SER A 81 14.66 6.35 -3.18
CA SER A 81 14.97 4.97 -3.58
C SER A 81 15.64 4.85 -4.96
N GLN A 82 15.44 5.82 -5.86
CA GLN A 82 16.07 5.79 -7.21
C GLN A 82 17.51 6.35 -7.21
N SER A 83 17.94 7.03 -6.15
CA SER A 83 19.29 7.65 -6.07
C SER A 83 20.41 6.70 -5.62
N HIS A 84 20.09 5.43 -5.37
CA HIS A 84 21.02 4.41 -4.85
C HIS A 84 21.17 3.19 -5.78
N PHE A 85 21.04 3.40 -7.09
CA PHE A 85 21.46 2.47 -8.14
C PHE A 85 22.20 3.20 -9.25
#